data_AF-A0A399NPA7-F1
#
_entry.id   AF-A0A399NPA7-F1
#
_cell.length_a   1.000
_cell.length_b   1.000
_cell.length_c   1.000
_cell.angle_alpha   90.00
_cell.angle_beta   90.00
_cell.angle_gamma   90.00
#
_symmetry.space_group_name_H-M   'P 1'
#
loop_
_entity.id
_entity.type
_entity.pdbx_description
1 polymer ?
#
loop_
_entity_poly.entity_id
_entity_poly.type
_entity_poly.pdbx_seq_one_letter_code
_entity_poly.pdbx_strand_id
1 'polypeptide(L)'
;ARQHSGRAHDWSDLRQVGYLGLVKAARRYDPGFGAPFVSFAIPTISGEIKRHLRDNGWVIRPPRQVQELRHALLAVVPALTQRLGRTPTDAELA
;
A
#
# COMPACT_ATOMS: atom_id res chain seq x y z
N ALA A 1 -2.84 -23.61 18.23
CA ALA A 1 -2.00 -22.40 18.35
C ALA A 1 -1.28 -22.06 17.02
N ARG A 2 -2.00 -21.81 15.92
CA ARG A 2 -1.38 -21.67 14.56
C ARG A 2 -2.11 -20.72 13.61
N GLN A 3 -2.49 -19.51 14.04
CA GLN A 3 -3.16 -18.56 13.14
C GLN A 3 -2.71 -17.09 13.27
N HIS A 4 -1.53 -16.79 13.84
CA HIS A 4 -1.06 -15.39 13.97
C HIS A 4 0.30 -15.10 13.29
N SER A 5 0.85 -16.04 12.51
CA SER A 5 2.20 -15.92 11.93
C SER A 5 2.29 -15.15 10.62
N GLY A 6 1.20 -14.97 9.85
CA GLY A 6 1.24 -14.29 8.55
C GLY A 6 1.61 -12.81 8.66
N ARG A 7 0.94 -12.07 9.56
CA ARG A 7 1.18 -10.64 9.76
C ARG A 7 2.61 -10.32 10.19
N ALA A 8 3.22 -11.14 11.04
CA ALA A 8 4.60 -10.90 11.49
C ALA A 8 5.63 -11.13 10.38
N HIS A 9 5.36 -12.07 9.46
CA HIS A 9 6.19 -12.30 8.28
C HIS A 9 6.10 -11.12 7.30
N ASP A 10 4.88 -10.63 7.04
CA ASP A 10 4.65 -9.47 6.16
C ASP A 10 5.40 -8.22 6.65
N TRP A 11 5.40 -7.95 7.96
CA TRP A 11 6.15 -6.81 8.52
C TRP A 11 7.67 -6.96 8.41
N SER A 12 8.18 -8.18 8.54
CA SER A 12 9.61 -8.47 8.36
C SER A 12 10.05 -8.24 6.91
N ASP A 13 9.23 -8.69 5.95
CA ASP A 13 9.51 -8.53 4.53
C ASP A 13 9.47 -7.06 4.10
N LEU A 14 8.47 -6.31 4.56
CA LEU A 14 8.41 -4.87 4.31
C LEU A 14 9.60 -4.12 4.90
N ARG A 15 10.10 -4.54 6.07
CA ARG A 15 11.32 -3.97 6.66
C ARG A 15 12.54 -4.26 5.81
N GLN A 16 12.70 -5.48 5.29
CA GLN A 16 13.81 -5.82 4.39
C GLN A 16 13.74 -5.03 3.07
N VAL A 17 12.56 -4.88 2.49
CA VAL A 17 12.34 -4.03 1.31
C VAL A 17 12.69 -2.57 1.62
N GLY A 18 12.33 -2.10 2.82
CA GLY A 18 12.71 -0.78 3.30
C GLY A 18 14.23 -0.59 3.36
N TYR A 19 14.96 -1.58 3.88
CA TYR A 19 16.43 -1.57 3.88
C TYR A 19 17.02 -1.60 2.47
N LEU A 20 16.46 -2.38 1.55
CA LEU A 20 16.87 -2.35 0.15
C LEU A 20 16.69 -0.95 -0.46
N GLY A 21 15.57 -0.30 -0.18
CA GLY A 21 15.31 1.07 -0.60
C GLY A 21 16.29 2.08 0.00
N LEU A 22 16.69 1.90 1.26
CA LEU A 22 17.69 2.74 1.91
C LEU A 22 19.07 2.56 1.27
N VAL A 23 19.50 1.33 0.98
CA VAL A 23 20.78 1.07 0.28
C VAL A 23 20.77 1.70 -1.12
N LYS A 24 19.65 1.58 -1.86
CA LYS A 24 19.49 2.23 -3.16
C LYS A 24 19.56 3.75 -3.07
N ALA A 25 18.92 4.33 -2.04
CA ALA A 25 18.99 5.77 -1.79
C ALA A 25 20.44 6.21 -1.50
N ALA A 26 21.14 5.51 -0.62
CA ALA A 26 22.53 5.81 -0.27
C ALA A 26 23.46 5.75 -1.49
N ARG A 27 23.25 4.80 -2.41
CA ARG A 27 24.06 4.67 -3.63
C ARG A 27 23.81 5.74 -4.69
N ARG A 28 22.64 6.37 -4.70
CA ARG A 28 22.22 7.33 -5.75
C ARG A 28 22.21 8.79 -5.28
N TYR A 29 22.27 9.00 -3.98
CA TYR A 29 22.28 10.34 -3.42
C TYR A 29 23.57 11.06 -3.80
N ASP A 30 23.41 12.31 -4.23
CA ASP A 30 24.51 13.23 -4.50
C ASP A 30 24.33 14.47 -3.62
N PRO A 31 25.25 14.72 -2.65
CA PRO A 31 25.22 15.91 -1.80
C PRO A 31 25.29 17.24 -2.57
N GLY A 32 25.80 17.22 -3.81
CA GLY A 32 25.95 18.40 -4.67
C GLY A 32 24.62 19.10 -5.01
N PHE A 33 23.48 18.39 -4.89
CA PHE A 33 22.15 18.97 -5.09
C PHE A 33 21.64 19.81 -3.89
N GLY A 34 22.38 19.88 -2.78
CA GLY A 34 22.06 20.74 -1.64
C GLY A 34 20.86 20.32 -0.79
N ALA A 35 20.18 19.23 -1.14
CA ALA A 35 19.07 18.68 -0.37
C ALA A 35 19.56 17.67 0.68
N PRO A 36 18.99 17.63 1.90
CA PRO A 36 19.32 16.61 2.89
C PRO A 36 19.05 15.19 2.38
N PHE A 37 19.91 14.23 2.73
CA PHE A 37 19.75 12.82 2.36
C PHE A 37 18.35 12.27 2.67
N VAL A 38 17.80 12.62 3.83
CA VAL A 38 16.46 12.16 4.28
C VAL A 38 15.38 12.51 3.25
N SER A 39 15.43 13.71 2.68
CA SER A 39 14.46 14.17 1.67
C SER A 39 14.52 13.34 0.38
N PHE A 40 15.68 12.75 0.06
CA PHE A 40 15.84 11.83 -1.07
C PHE A 40 15.52 10.37 -0.71
N ALA A 41 15.88 9.95 0.51
CA ALA A 41 15.73 8.57 0.96
C ALA A 41 14.27 8.19 1.20
N ILE A 42 13.46 9.05 1.81
CA ILE A 42 12.04 8.79 2.12
C ILE A 42 11.23 8.38 0.86
N PRO A 43 11.23 9.15 -0.24
CA PRO A 43 10.47 8.77 -1.44
C PRO A 43 11.04 7.51 -2.10
N THR A 44 12.36 7.29 -2.04
CA THR A 44 13.01 6.08 -2.58
C THR A 44 12.58 4.82 -1.82
N ILE A 45 12.67 4.83 -0.50
CA ILE A 45 12.25 3.74 0.39
C ILE A 45 10.75 3.45 0.21
N SER A 46 9.93 4.50 0.25
CA SER A 46 8.47 4.37 0.07
C SER A 46 8.12 3.80 -1.31
N GLY A 47 8.86 4.17 -2.35
CA GLY A 47 8.69 3.64 -3.69
C GLY A 47 8.99 2.15 -3.79
N GLU A 48 10.06 1.68 -3.15
CA GLU A 48 10.41 0.25 -3.10
C GLU A 48 9.35 -0.57 -2.34
N ILE A 49 8.87 -0.06 -1.20
CA ILE A 49 7.79 -0.69 -0.43
C ILE A 49 6.51 -0.78 -1.26
N LYS A 50 6.09 0.32 -1.91
CA LYS A 50 4.90 0.34 -2.77
C LYS A 50 5.03 -0.62 -3.95
N ARG A 51 6.21 -0.68 -4.57
CA ARG A 51 6.51 -1.63 -5.66
C ARG A 51 6.38 -3.07 -5.17
N HIS A 52 7.01 -3.40 -4.05
CA HIS A 52 6.95 -4.75 -3.48
C HIS A 52 5.50 -5.16 -3.15
N LEU A 53 4.71 -4.28 -2.53
CA LEU A 53 3.30 -4.55 -2.25
C LEU A 53 2.46 -4.71 -3.53
N ARG A 54 2.77 -3.96 -4.59
CA ARG A 54 2.09 -4.12 -5.88
C ARG A 54 2.42 -5.46 -6.53
N ASP A 55 3.69 -5.87 -6.46
CA ASP A 55 4.21 -7.02 -7.20
C ASP A 55 4.02 -8.34 -6.41
N ASN A 56 4.04 -8.30 -5.07
CA ASN A 56 3.97 -9.47 -4.18
C ASN A 56 2.81 -9.44 -3.17
N GLY A 57 2.07 -8.33 -3.06
CA GLY A 57 0.94 -8.22 -2.11
C GLY A 57 -0.32 -8.98 -2.53
N TRP A 58 -0.29 -9.66 -3.67
CA TRP A 58 -1.39 -10.47 -4.18
C TRP A 58 -0.93 -11.90 -4.39
N VAL A 59 -1.42 -12.84 -3.57
CA VAL A 59 -1.29 -14.28 -3.87
C VAL A 59 -2.03 -14.63 -5.17
N ILE A 60 -3.17 -13.96 -5.41
CA ILE A 60 -3.90 -13.95 -6.68
C ILE A 60 -4.34 -12.51 -6.93
N ARG A 61 -3.87 -11.90 -8.03
CA ARG A 61 -4.27 -10.55 -8.40
C ARG A 61 -5.68 -10.57 -8.99
N PRO A 62 -6.68 -9.90 -8.40
CA PRO A 62 -8.04 -9.90 -8.91
C PRO A 62 -8.07 -9.20 -10.28
N PRO A 63 -8.92 -9.64 -11.22
CA PRO A 63 -9.09 -8.99 -12.51
C PRO A 63 -9.36 -7.49 -12.39
N ARG A 64 -8.98 -6.72 -13.41
CA ARG A 64 -9.07 -5.25 -13.38
C ARG A 64 -10.49 -4.74 -13.13
N GLN A 65 -11.49 -5.42 -13.70
CA GLN A 65 -12.91 -5.14 -13.48
C GLN A 65 -13.31 -5.20 -11.99
N VAL A 66 -12.77 -6.16 -11.23
CA VAL A 66 -13.04 -6.30 -9.79
C VAL A 66 -12.40 -5.17 -8.99
N GLN A 67 -11.21 -4.71 -9.40
CA GLN A 67 -10.55 -3.57 -8.77
C GLN A 67 -11.32 -2.27 -9.01
N GLU A 68 -11.79 -2.06 -10.24
CA GLU A 68 -12.60 -0.89 -10.61
C GLU A 68 -13.95 -0.89 -9.86
N LEU A 69 -14.60 -2.04 -9.74
CA LEU A 69 -15.82 -2.19 -8.94
C LEU A 69 -15.59 -1.84 -7.46
N ARG A 70 -14.49 -2.32 -6.86
CA ARG A 70 -14.13 -1.96 -5.48
C ARG A 70 -13.89 -0.45 -5.33
N HIS A 71 -13.22 0.17 -6.28
CA HIS A 71 -13.00 1.62 -6.26
C HIS A 71 -14.31 2.41 -6.34
N ALA A 72 -15.24 1.99 -7.22
CA ALA A 72 -16.56 2.59 -7.32
C ALA A 72 -17.35 2.46 -6.01
N LEU A 73 -17.34 1.27 -5.40
CA LEU A 73 -17.98 1.04 -4.10
C LEU A 73 -17.40 1.95 -3.01
N LEU A 74 -16.08 2.04 -2.89
CA LEU A 74 -15.42 2.88 -1.88
C LEU A 74 -15.72 4.37 -2.05
N ALA A 75 -16.06 4.82 -3.27
CA ALA A 75 -16.46 6.21 -3.52
C ALA A 75 -17.90 6.51 -3.05
N VAL A 76 -18.82 5.53 -3.13
CA VAL A 76 -20.26 5.73 -2.89
C VAL A 76 -20.67 5.42 -1.45
N VAL A 77 -19.99 4.46 -0.80
CA VAL A 77 -20.28 4.03 0.58
C VAL A 77 -20.31 5.19 1.60
N PRO A 78 -19.37 6.17 1.59
CA PRO A 78 -19.41 7.27 2.55
C PRO A 78 -20.67 8.13 2.45
N ALA A 79 -21.09 8.46 1.22
CA ALA A 79 -22.28 9.26 0.97
C ALA A 79 -23.57 8.54 1.41
N LEU A 80 -23.69 7.24 1.10
CA LEU A 80 -24.82 6.43 1.56
C LEU A 80 -24.83 6.27 3.08
N THR A 81 -23.66 6.05 3.69
CA THR A 81 -23.54 5.92 5.15
C THR A 81 -24.00 7.21 5.84
N GLN A 82 -23.60 8.37 5.33
CA GLN A 82 -24.04 9.66 5.87
C GLN A 82 -25.55 9.85 5.74
N ARG A 83 -26.14 9.46 4.61
CA ARG A 83 -27.59 9.59 4.35
C ARG A 83 -28.44 8.64 5.18
N LEU A 84 -27.96 7.40 5.39
CA LEU A 84 -28.71 6.34 6.08
C LEU A 84 -28.46 6.34 7.59
N GLY A 85 -27.38 6.97 8.07
CA GLY A 85 -26.95 6.92 9.47
C GLY A 85 -26.44 5.54 9.91
N ARG A 86 -26.26 4.61 8.96
CA ARG A 86 -25.78 3.23 9.16
C ARG A 86 -25.03 2.75 7.93
N THR A 87 -24.34 1.63 8.05
CA THR A 87 -23.71 0.96 6.91
C THR A 87 -24.76 0.56 5.86
N PRO A 88 -24.55 0.85 4.57
CA PRO A 88 -25.44 0.43 3.48
C PRO A 88 -25.42 -1.09 3.32
N THR A 89 -26.56 -1.67 2.95
CA THR A 89 -26.70 -3.10 2.61
C THR A 89 -26.29 -3.37 1.17
N ASP A 90 -26.02 -4.64 0.83
CA ASP A 90 -25.64 -5.04 -0.54
C ASP A 90 -26.68 -4.63 -1.59
N ALA A 91 -27.97 -4.70 -1.24
CA ALA A 91 -29.07 -4.27 -2.12
C ALA A 91 -29.10 -2.75 -2.34
N GLU A 92 -28.58 -1.96 -1.39
CA GLU A 92 -28.47 -0.50 -1.51
C GLU A 92 -27.20 -0.08 -2.26
N LEU A 93 -26.29 -1.02 -2.53
CA LEU A 93 -25.02 -0.83 -3.26
C LEU A 93 -25.04 -1.40 -4.69
N ALA A 94 -26.08 -2.15 -5.05
CA ALA A 94 -26.26 -2.82 -6.34
C ALA A 94 -26.78 -1.91 -7.45
#